data_AF-K7NRN3-F1
#
_entry.id   AF-K7NRN3-F1
#
_cell.length_a   1.000
_cell.length_b   1.000
_cell.length_c   1.000
_cell.angle_alpha   90.00
_cell.angle_beta   90.00
_cell.angle_gamma   90.00
#
_symmetry.space_group_name_H-M   'P 1'
#
loop_
_entity.id
_entity.type
_entity.pdbx_description
1 polymer ?
#
loop_
_entity_poly.entity_id
_entity_poly.type
_entity_poly.pdbx_seq_one_letter_code
_entity_poly.pdbx_strand_id
1 'polypeptide(L)' 'MGSQGQPEEGFNKCVLVTGGTGFIGSHTALQLLEDGYEVYIIENLDNSVEEAVNRVRD' A
#
# COMPACT_ATOMS: atom_id res chain seq x y z
N MET A 1 -15.19 16.26 -33.57
CA MET A 1 -15.52 15.24 -32.57
C MET A 1 -14.24 14.58 -32.08
N GLY A 2 -13.61 15.14 -31.05
CA GLY A 2 -12.62 14.40 -30.26
C GLY A 2 -13.34 13.93 -29.02
N SER A 3 -13.55 12.62 -28.88
CA SER A 3 -14.08 12.03 -27.66
C SER A 3 -13.10 12.29 -26.53
N GLN A 4 -13.42 13.25 -25.67
CA GLN A 4 -12.75 13.37 -24.37
C GLN A 4 -13.11 12.10 -23.60
N GLY A 5 -12.12 11.21 -23.45
CA GLY A 5 -12.26 10.02 -22.61
C GLY A 5 -12.59 10.48 -21.20
N GLN A 6 -13.74 10.04 -20.70
CA GLN A 6 -14.11 10.20 -19.30
C GLN A 6 -13.09 9.42 -18.46
N PRO A 7 -12.64 9.92 -17.29
CA PRO A 7 -11.85 9.09 -16.39
C PRO A 7 -12.75 7.93 -15.96
N GLU A 8 -12.32 6.69 -16.22
CA GLU A 8 -13.04 5.52 -15.74
C GLU A 8 -12.84 5.44 -14.22
N GLU A 9 -13.90 5.72 -13.46
CA GLU A 9 -13.94 5.47 -12.00
C GLU A 9 -13.98 3.95 -11.76
N GLY A 10 -12.85 3.29 -11.99
CA GLY A 10 -12.63 1.92 -11.54
C GLY A 10 -12.47 1.90 -10.02
N PHE A 11 -13.08 0.94 -9.35
CA PHE A 11 -12.80 0.69 -7.94
C PHE A 11 -11.30 0.41 -7.76
N ASN A 12 -10.61 1.21 -6.95
CA ASN A 12 -9.25 0.90 -6.53
C ASN A 12 -9.29 -0.45 -5.80
N LYS A 13 -8.42 -1.39 -6.21
CA LYS A 13 -8.35 -2.70 -5.58
C LYS A 13 -7.75 -2.54 -4.19
N CYS A 14 -8.52 -2.90 -3.17
CA CYS A 14 -8.12 -2.80 -1.78
C CYS A 14 -7.39 -4.08 -1.31
N VAL A 15 -6.27 -3.92 -0.62
CA VAL A 15 -5.44 -5.01 -0.09
C VAL A 15 -5.15 -4.77 1.39
N LEU A 16 -5.43 -5.78 2.22
CA LEU A 16 -5.05 -5.81 3.63
C LEU A 16 -3.76 -6.61 3.81
N VAL A 17 -2.73 -5.99 4.34
CA VAL A 17 -1.44 -6.61 4.63
C VAL A 17 -1.29 -6.78 6.14
N THR A 18 -1.21 -8.02 6.59
CA THR A 18 -0.72 -8.36 7.93
C THR A 18 0.80 -8.54 7.90
N GLY A 19 1.54 -8.21 8.95
CA GLY A 19 3.00 -8.22 8.87
C GLY A 19 3.59 -6.98 8.19
N GLY A 20 2.77 -5.98 7.83
CA GLY A 20 3.12 -4.91 6.88
C GLY A 20 4.20 -3.94 7.35
N THR A 21 4.54 -3.93 8.64
CA THR A 21 5.66 -3.14 9.16
C THR A 21 6.96 -3.94 9.30
N GLY A 22 6.93 -5.26 9.03
CA GLY A 22 8.13 -6.11 8.97
C GLY A 22 8.92 -5.91 7.68
N PHE A 23 10.13 -6.48 7.61
CA PHE A 23 11.03 -6.28 6.45
C PHE A 23 10.39 -6.64 5.10
N ILE A 24 9.73 -7.80 5.01
CA ILE A 24 9.08 -8.25 3.77
C ILE A 24 7.76 -7.52 3.55
N GLY A 25 6.98 -7.32 4.62
CA GLY A 25 5.68 -6.70 4.56
C GLY A 25 5.74 -5.25 4.09
N SER A 26 6.75 -4.49 4.51
CA SER A 26 6.92 -3.08 4.12
C SER A 26 7.25 -2.92 2.64
N HIS A 27 8.15 -3.75 2.11
CA HIS A 27 8.47 -3.74 0.67
C HIS A 27 7.28 -4.22 -0.17
N THR A 28 6.54 -5.21 0.32
CA THR A 28 5.31 -5.68 -0.34
C THR A 28 4.24 -4.57 -0.38
N ALA A 29 4.03 -3.86 0.73
CA ALA A 29 3.09 -2.75 0.81
C ALA A 29 3.49 -1.60 -0.13
N LEU A 30 4.78 -1.27 -0.20
CA LEU A 30 5.30 -0.26 -1.14
C LEU A 30 5.00 -0.65 -2.59
N GLN A 31 5.31 -1.88 -3.01
CA GLN A 31 5.07 -2.33 -4.38
C GLN A 31 3.58 -2.30 -4.74
N LEU A 32 2.70 -2.69 -3.81
CA LEU A 32 1.26 -2.62 -4.00
C LEU A 32 0.77 -1.18 -4.16
N LEU A 33 1.30 -0.23 -3.38
CA LEU A 33 0.98 1.18 -3.53
C LEU A 33 1.45 1.73 -4.89
N GLU A 34 2.66 1.38 -5.33
CA GLU A 34 3.20 1.76 -6.65
C GLU A 34 2.35 1.21 -7.81
N ASP A 35 1.80 0.01 -7.64
CA ASP A 35 0.91 -0.63 -8.61
C ASP A 35 -0.54 -0.10 -8.56
N GLY A 36 -0.82 0.92 -7.73
CA GLY A 36 -2.12 1.60 -7.65
C GLY A 36 -3.15 0.89 -6.77
N TYR A 37 -2.73 -0.02 -5.90
CA TYR A 37 -3.61 -0.62 -4.92
C TYR A 37 -3.82 0.30 -3.71
N GLU A 38 -5.01 0.22 -3.12
CA GLU A 38 -5.29 0.83 -1.83
C GLU A 38 -4.87 -0.14 -0.73
N VAL A 39 -3.82 0.20 0.03
CA VAL A 39 -3.21 -0.71 0.99
C VAL A 39 -3.54 -0.32 2.42
N TYR A 40 -4.07 -1.28 3.18
CA TYR A 40 -4.29 -1.17 4.63
C TYR A 40 -3.35 -2.13 5.34
N ILE A 41 -2.74 -1.69 6.44
CA ILE A 41 -1.83 -2.53 7.23
C ILE A 41 -2.45 -2.78 8.61
N ILE A 42 -2.47 -4.05 9.02
CA ILE A 42 -2.77 -4.45 10.41
C ILE A 42 -1.55 -5.19 10.94
N GLU A 43 -1.08 -4.77 12.11
CA GLU A 43 0.13 -5.33 12.72
C GLU A 43 -0.03 -5.40 14.24
N ASN A 44 0.56 -6.42 14.85
CA ASN A 44 0.56 -6.62 16.30
C ASN A 44 1.70 -5.84 17.00
N LEU A 45 2.68 -5.37 16.24
CA LEU A 45 3.86 -4.59 16.64
C LEU A 45 4.83 -5.29 17.61
N ASP A 46 4.61 -6.57 17.91
CA ASP A 46 5.36 -7.35 18.91
C ASP A 46 6.86 -7.52 18.59
N ASN A 47 7.31 -7.26 17.34
CA ASN A 47 8.73 -7.32 16.93
C ASN A 47 9.10 -6.29 15.83
N SER A 48 8.25 -5.30 15.58
CA SER A 48 8.51 -4.32 14.53
C SER A 48 9.37 -3.18 15.05
N VAL A 49 10.52 -2.97 14.41
CA VAL A 49 11.34 -1.78 14.62
C VAL A 49 10.64 -0.58 14.01
N GLU A 50 10.42 0.45 14.83
CA GLU A 50 9.78 1.73 14.45
C GLU A 50 10.38 2.35 13.17
N GLU A 51 11.66 2.07 12.93
CA GLU A 51 12.44 2.47 11.77
C GLU A 51 11.92 1.91 10.43
N ALA A 52 11.20 0.78 10.43
CA ALA A 52 10.57 0.24 9.22
C ALA A 52 9.32 1.03 8.80
N VAL A 53 8.57 1.56 9.77
CA VAL A 53 7.40 2.43 9.51
C VAL A 53 7.86 3.79 8.99
N ASN A 54 8.95 4.33 9.56
CA ASN A 54 9.47 5.64 9.15
C ASN A 54 9.95 5.67 7.68
N ARG A 55 10.42 4.54 7.12
CA ARG A 55 10.86 4.46 5.71
C ARG A 55 9.73 4.50 4.69
N VAL A 56 8.50 4.20 5.10
CA VAL A 56 7.33 4.17 4.20
C VAL A 56 6.56 5.49 4.27
N ARG A 57 6.90 6.37 5.21
CA ARG A 57 6.13 7.56 5.55
C ARG A 57 6.61 8.85 4.86
N ASP A 58 7.81 8.82 4.28
CA ASP A 58 8.43 9.88 3.49
C ASP A 58 8.33 9.58 1.98
#